data_AF-A0A2S1P6G3-F1
#
_entry.id   AF-A0A2S1P6G3-F1
#
_cell.length_a   1.000
_cell.length_b   1.000
_cell.length_c   1.000
_cell.angle_alpha   90.00
_cell.angle_beta   90.00
_cell.angle_gamma   90.00
#
_symmetry.space_group_name_H-M   'P 1'
#
loop_
_entity.id
_entity.type
_entity.pdbx_description
1 polymer ?
#
loop_
_entity_poly.entity_id
_entity_poly.type
_entity_poly.pdbx_seq_one_letter_code
_entity_poly.pdbx_strand_id
1 'polypeptide(L)'
;YFYFENVAIAPKGVWATVSRFLYDIDPEFVDSKYFSVSSRKRGYVHNLPIENRYQISPLPPMTIQEAFPDMQKYWPSWDYRTKLNCINTAVGSAPLCDRMRSIIKCSNGNPSIQDQARILHYCKKWNLVWVGPDQLAPLEPHEMEIALGFDVGHTRGASTRTERVRSLGNAFQVDTVGYHLSVLKCLYPDGLNVLSLFSGIGGAEVALDRLGITLKYVVSAEICKENRLILKSWWEKTEQKGKLIELEDVQNLAEDELENLIDTVGGFDLIIGGSPCNNLTGSNRR
;
A
#
# COMPACT_ATOMS: atom_id res chain seq x y z
N TYR A 1 8.01 1.01 20.36
CA TYR A 1 6.62 1.09 19.86
C TYR A 1 6.31 -0.09 18.96
N PHE A 2 5.04 -0.46 18.81
CA PHE A 2 4.60 -1.45 17.83
C PHE A 2 3.47 -0.91 16.95
N TYR A 3 3.35 -1.45 15.74
CA TYR A 3 2.34 -1.07 14.76
C TYR A 3 1.91 -2.28 13.92
N PHE A 4 0.64 -2.66 14.01
CA PHE A 4 0.08 -3.80 13.28
C PHE A 4 -1.09 -3.38 12.39
N GLU A 5 -1.07 -3.77 11.12
CA GLU A 5 -2.16 -3.51 10.16
C GLU A 5 -2.91 -4.78 9.79
N ASN A 6 -4.24 -4.65 9.61
CA ASN A 6 -5.06 -5.68 8.99
C ASN A 6 -6.27 -5.09 8.27
N VAL A 7 -6.92 -5.88 7.40
CA VAL A 7 -8.14 -5.47 6.68
C VAL A 7 -9.26 -5.07 7.65
N ALA A 8 -9.89 -3.91 7.43
CA ALA A 8 -10.95 -3.43 8.32
C ALA A 8 -12.15 -4.40 8.37
N ILE A 9 -12.57 -4.90 7.20
CA ILE A 9 -13.67 -5.86 7.06
C ILE A 9 -13.11 -7.29 7.19
N ALA A 10 -12.61 -7.61 8.38
CA ALA A 10 -12.14 -8.95 8.73
C ALA A 10 -13.32 -9.85 9.16
N PRO A 11 -13.19 -11.19 9.07
CA PRO A 11 -14.18 -12.12 9.61
C PRO A 11 -14.51 -11.84 11.09
N LYS A 12 -15.75 -12.19 11.49
CA LYS A 12 -16.22 -11.99 12.87
C LYS A 12 -15.25 -12.61 13.88
N GLY A 13 -14.89 -11.85 14.91
CA GLY A 13 -13.99 -12.29 15.97
C GLY A 13 -12.50 -12.05 15.69
N VAL A 14 -12.08 -11.75 14.45
CA VAL A 14 -10.67 -11.50 14.14
C VAL A 14 -10.12 -10.31 14.92
N TRP A 15 -10.83 -9.17 14.92
CA TRP A 15 -10.37 -7.98 15.67
C TRP A 15 -10.36 -8.20 17.19
N ALA A 16 -11.31 -8.97 17.72
CA ALA A 16 -11.31 -9.33 19.15
C ALA A 16 -10.08 -10.18 19.50
N THR A 17 -9.72 -11.13 18.63
CA THR A 17 -8.49 -11.93 18.79
C THR A 17 -7.25 -11.05 18.69
N VAL A 18 -7.14 -10.21 17.66
CA VAL A 18 -5.99 -9.32 17.46
C VAL A 18 -5.80 -8.40 18.67
N SER A 19 -6.86 -7.72 19.12
CA SER A 19 -6.81 -6.84 20.28
C SER A 19 -6.36 -7.60 21.54
N ARG A 20 -6.95 -8.77 21.82
CA ARG A 20 -6.58 -9.61 22.98
C ARG A 20 -5.10 -10.00 23.00
N PHE A 21 -4.50 -10.29 21.84
CA PHE A 21 -3.08 -10.64 21.75
C PHE A 21 -2.15 -9.42 21.68
N LEU A 22 -2.69 -8.24 21.39
CA LEU A 22 -1.95 -6.98 21.32
C LEU A 22 -2.39 -6.03 22.46
N TYR A 23 -2.36 -6.56 23.68
CA TYR A 23 -2.53 -5.81 24.94
C TYR A 23 -3.91 -5.16 25.12
N ASP A 24 -4.96 -5.77 24.57
CA ASP A 24 -6.34 -5.24 24.59
C ASP A 24 -6.45 -3.82 24.02
N ILE A 25 -5.54 -3.45 23.12
CA ILE A 25 -5.58 -2.15 22.43
C ILE A 25 -6.64 -2.20 21.33
N ASP A 26 -7.50 -1.19 21.31
CA ASP A 26 -8.52 -1.05 20.27
C ASP A 26 -7.89 -0.65 18.92
N PRO A 27 -8.33 -1.26 17.80
CA PRO A 27 -7.87 -0.89 16.47
C PRO A 27 -8.35 0.51 16.05
N GLU A 28 -7.44 1.33 15.55
CA GLU A 28 -7.74 2.57 14.83
C GLU A 28 -8.17 2.22 13.39
N PHE A 29 -9.46 2.40 13.08
CA PHE A 29 -9.99 2.14 11.74
C PHE A 29 -9.96 3.39 10.87
N VAL A 30 -9.31 3.29 9.71
CA VAL A 30 -9.24 4.40 8.76
C VAL A 30 -9.31 3.94 7.31
N ASP A 31 -9.81 4.82 6.45
CA ASP A 31 -9.87 4.63 5.00
C ASP A 31 -8.84 5.55 4.33
N SER A 32 -7.88 4.97 3.60
CA SER A 32 -6.83 5.74 2.93
C SER A 32 -7.34 6.77 1.90
N LYS A 33 -8.64 6.77 1.54
CA LYS A 33 -9.21 7.84 0.71
C LYS A 33 -9.04 9.26 1.29
N TYR A 34 -8.81 9.37 2.61
CA TYR A 34 -8.53 10.64 3.28
C TYR A 34 -7.07 11.09 3.17
N PHE A 35 -6.20 10.19 2.72
CA PHE A 35 -4.76 10.42 2.58
C PHE A 35 -4.28 10.28 1.14
N SER A 36 -5.03 9.68 0.22
CA SER A 36 -4.63 9.54 -1.19
C SER A 36 -5.82 9.39 -2.13
N VAL A 37 -5.54 9.29 -3.43
CA VAL A 37 -6.50 9.04 -4.51
C VAL A 37 -7.25 7.71 -4.38
N SER A 38 -6.75 6.72 -3.63
CA SER A 38 -7.33 5.38 -3.54
C SER A 38 -7.92 5.08 -2.16
N SER A 39 -9.12 4.47 -2.14
CA SER A 39 -9.72 3.98 -0.89
C SER A 39 -9.03 2.71 -0.42
N ARG A 40 -8.72 2.60 0.87
CA ARG A 40 -8.17 1.37 1.45
C ARG A 40 -8.55 1.32 2.92
N LYS A 41 -9.62 0.59 3.24
CA LYS A 41 -10.12 0.46 4.61
C LYS A 41 -9.28 -0.55 5.39
N ARG A 42 -8.63 -0.10 6.45
CA ARG A 42 -7.77 -0.89 7.33
C ARG A 42 -8.02 -0.57 8.79
N GLY A 43 -7.70 -1.52 9.66
CA GLY A 43 -7.55 -1.28 11.08
C GLY A 43 -6.08 -1.35 11.46
N TYR A 44 -5.68 -0.52 12.42
CA TYR A 44 -4.31 -0.41 12.87
C TYR A 44 -4.28 -0.53 14.40
N VAL A 45 -3.52 -1.48 14.94
CA VAL A 45 -3.33 -1.65 16.38
C VAL A 45 -1.91 -1.24 16.71
N HIS A 46 -1.75 -0.24 17.57
CA HIS A 46 -0.44 0.32 17.91
C HIS A 46 -0.49 1.02 19.27
N ASN A 47 0.70 1.22 19.86
CA ASN A 47 0.86 2.02 21.07
C ASN A 47 1.51 3.39 20.81
N LEU A 48 1.42 3.90 19.58
CA LEU A 48 1.91 5.23 19.21
C LEU A 48 1.06 6.36 19.82
N PRO A 49 1.67 7.51 20.16
CA PRO A 49 0.92 8.73 20.44
C PRO A 49 0.03 9.14 19.27
N ILE A 50 -1.16 9.67 19.58
CA ILE A 50 -2.12 10.16 18.58
C ILE A 50 -2.10 11.69 18.41
N GLU A 51 -1.52 12.40 19.38
CA GLU A 51 -1.39 13.86 19.35
C GLU A 51 -0.26 14.29 18.42
N ASN A 52 -0.40 15.48 17.81
CA ASN A 52 0.63 16.11 16.96
C ASN A 52 1.02 15.28 15.72
N ARG A 53 0.12 14.41 15.23
CA ARG A 53 0.27 13.77 13.92
C ARG A 53 0.20 14.80 12.80
N TYR A 54 0.96 14.58 11.73
CA TYR A 54 1.00 15.44 10.55
C TYR A 54 1.19 14.61 9.28
N GLN A 55 0.75 15.13 8.14
CA GLN A 55 0.83 14.44 6.86
C GLN A 55 2.25 14.54 6.28
N ILE A 56 2.66 13.50 5.55
CA ILE A 56 3.90 13.54 4.76
C ILE A 56 3.82 14.68 3.74
N SER A 57 4.93 15.38 3.57
CA SER A 57 5.12 16.40 2.52
C SER A 57 6.06 15.87 1.44
N PRO A 58 5.81 16.13 0.14
CA PRO A 58 4.64 16.82 -0.40
C PRO A 58 3.36 15.99 -0.24
N LEU A 59 2.21 16.68 -0.20
CA LEU A 59 0.91 16.01 -0.13
C LEU A 59 0.68 15.15 -1.37
N PRO A 60 0.17 13.93 -1.22
CA PRO A 60 -0.13 13.04 -2.34
C PRO A 60 -1.36 13.52 -3.13
N PRO A 61 -1.54 13.07 -4.38
CA PRO A 61 -2.74 13.38 -5.15
C PRO A 61 -3.97 12.80 -4.47
N MET A 62 -4.99 13.63 -4.32
CA MET A 62 -6.26 13.31 -3.69
C MET A 62 -7.35 12.97 -4.70
N THR A 63 -7.19 13.26 -5.98
CA THR A 63 -8.15 12.88 -7.02
C THR A 63 -7.50 12.12 -8.16
N ILE A 64 -8.29 11.37 -8.93
CA ILE A 64 -7.81 10.68 -10.15
C ILE A 64 -7.21 11.71 -11.11
N GLN A 65 -7.84 12.87 -11.21
CA GLN A 65 -7.41 13.96 -12.09
C GLN A 65 -6.09 14.60 -11.62
N GLU A 66 -5.87 14.71 -10.30
CA GLU A 66 -4.57 15.12 -9.76
C GLU A 66 -3.48 14.08 -9.97
N ALA A 67 -3.81 12.79 -9.81
CA ALA A 67 -2.85 11.69 -10.00
C ALA A 67 -2.47 11.52 -11.48
N PHE A 68 -3.44 11.67 -12.39
CA PHE A 68 -3.29 11.41 -13.83
C PHE A 68 -3.88 12.56 -14.66
N PRO A 69 -3.24 13.75 -14.66
CA PRO A 69 -3.77 14.94 -15.34
C PRO A 69 -3.97 14.73 -16.85
N ASP A 70 -3.08 13.97 -17.49
CA ASP A 70 -3.14 13.68 -18.93
C ASP A 70 -4.38 12.86 -19.34
N MET A 71 -4.99 12.16 -18.39
CA MET A 71 -6.19 11.34 -18.61
C MET A 71 -7.48 12.15 -18.54
N GLN A 72 -7.46 13.34 -17.93
CA GLN A 72 -8.65 14.14 -17.66
C GLN A 72 -9.43 14.48 -18.94
N LYS A 73 -8.73 14.75 -20.05
CA LYS A 73 -9.34 15.07 -21.35
C LYS A 73 -10.16 13.94 -21.97
N TYR A 74 -9.97 12.70 -21.51
CA TYR A 74 -10.70 11.52 -22.01
C TYR A 74 -11.84 11.11 -21.08
N TRP A 75 -12.01 11.82 -19.96
CA TRP A 75 -12.98 11.45 -18.94
C TRP A 75 -14.40 11.85 -19.37
N PRO A 76 -15.35 10.90 -19.50
CA PRO A 76 -16.70 11.22 -19.92
C PRO A 76 -17.47 11.93 -18.80
N SER A 77 -18.41 12.80 -19.19
CA SER A 77 -19.22 13.60 -18.25
C SER A 77 -20.13 12.77 -17.35
N TRP A 78 -20.42 11.52 -17.71
CA TRP A 78 -21.23 10.58 -16.94
C TRP A 78 -20.41 9.72 -15.96
N ASP A 79 -19.07 9.78 -15.98
CA ASP A 79 -18.21 9.12 -15.00
C ASP A 79 -17.81 10.12 -13.90
N TYR A 80 -18.54 10.11 -12.80
CA TYR A 80 -18.31 11.02 -11.65
C TYR A 80 -17.24 10.54 -10.67
N ARG A 81 -16.45 9.51 -11.01
CA ARG A 81 -15.42 9.01 -10.07
C ARG A 81 -14.29 10.03 -9.96
N THR A 82 -14.01 10.42 -8.73
CA THR A 82 -12.83 11.23 -8.34
C THR A 82 -11.80 10.42 -7.57
N LYS A 83 -12.15 9.21 -7.11
CA LYS A 83 -11.30 8.31 -6.32
C LYS A 83 -11.28 6.92 -6.94
N LEU A 84 -10.16 6.24 -6.76
CA LEU A 84 -10.02 4.81 -7.04
C LEU A 84 -10.56 3.99 -5.87
N ASN A 85 -11.02 2.78 -6.16
CA ASN A 85 -11.26 1.77 -5.14
C ASN A 85 -9.93 1.15 -4.67
N CYS A 86 -9.99 0.23 -3.70
CA CYS A 86 -8.81 -0.48 -3.21
C CYS A 86 -7.99 -1.08 -4.35
N ILE A 87 -6.70 -0.77 -4.37
CA ILE A 87 -5.74 -1.37 -5.28
C ILE A 87 -5.64 -2.85 -4.94
N ASN A 88 -5.85 -3.71 -5.95
CA ASN A 88 -5.94 -5.15 -5.81
C ASN A 88 -4.67 -5.83 -6.34
N THR A 89 -4.53 -7.13 -6.04
CA THR A 89 -3.42 -7.99 -6.50
C THR A 89 -3.59 -8.51 -7.93
N ALA A 90 -4.67 -8.09 -8.61
CA ALA A 90 -4.99 -8.45 -9.98
C ALA A 90 -5.66 -7.27 -10.72
N VAL A 91 -5.52 -7.26 -12.04
CA VAL A 91 -6.08 -6.24 -12.93
C VAL A 91 -7.20 -6.82 -13.81
N GLY A 92 -8.03 -5.94 -14.38
CA GLY A 92 -9.06 -6.34 -15.34
C GLY A 92 -8.47 -7.04 -16.56
N SER A 93 -9.15 -8.09 -17.05
CA SER A 93 -8.68 -8.86 -18.20
C SER A 93 -8.86 -8.10 -19.52
N ALA A 94 -8.01 -8.38 -20.51
CA ALA A 94 -8.13 -7.79 -21.84
C ALA A 94 -9.50 -8.03 -22.49
N PRO A 95 -10.09 -9.25 -22.46
CA PRO A 95 -11.43 -9.47 -23.02
C PRO A 95 -12.53 -8.66 -22.32
N LEU A 96 -12.39 -8.38 -21.03
CA LEU A 96 -13.33 -7.52 -20.33
C LEU A 96 -13.22 -6.07 -20.83
N CYS A 97 -12.00 -5.56 -20.92
CA CYS A 97 -11.74 -4.21 -21.43
C CYS A 97 -12.21 -4.07 -22.87
N ASP A 98 -11.99 -5.08 -23.72
CA ASP A 98 -12.49 -5.12 -25.10
C ASP A 98 -14.00 -5.00 -25.17
N ARG A 99 -14.73 -5.79 -24.37
CA ARG A 99 -16.20 -5.70 -24.31
C ARG A 99 -16.69 -4.32 -23.89
N MET A 100 -16.06 -3.69 -22.89
CA MET A 100 -16.45 -2.35 -22.47
C MET A 100 -16.17 -1.33 -23.58
N ARG A 101 -14.99 -1.41 -24.23
CA ARG A 101 -14.64 -0.56 -25.37
C ARG A 101 -15.60 -0.72 -26.55
N SER A 102 -16.04 -1.93 -26.84
CA SER A 102 -17.04 -2.18 -27.90
C SER A 102 -18.35 -1.46 -27.64
N ILE A 103 -18.86 -1.50 -26.41
CA ILE A 103 -20.11 -0.81 -26.04
C ILE A 103 -19.96 0.70 -26.25
N ILE A 104 -18.85 1.29 -25.78
CA ILE A 104 -18.59 2.72 -25.89
C ILE A 104 -18.49 3.15 -27.36
N LYS A 105 -17.72 2.41 -28.17
CA LYS A 105 -17.55 2.68 -29.60
C LYS A 105 -18.85 2.58 -30.38
N CYS A 106 -19.69 1.58 -30.11
CA CYS A 106 -21.00 1.45 -30.77
C CYS A 106 -21.96 2.59 -30.43
N SER A 107 -21.71 3.32 -29.35
CA SER A 107 -22.53 4.46 -28.89
C SER A 107 -21.92 5.84 -29.19
N ASN A 108 -20.83 5.91 -29.95
CA ASN A 108 -20.08 7.16 -30.20
C ASN A 108 -19.76 7.92 -28.90
N GLY A 109 -19.32 7.20 -27.87
CA GLY A 109 -18.95 7.78 -26.56
C GLY A 109 -20.12 8.11 -25.63
N ASN A 110 -21.38 7.95 -26.08
CA ASN A 110 -22.57 8.26 -25.29
C ASN A 110 -23.50 7.04 -25.11
N PRO A 111 -23.06 6.02 -24.34
CA PRO A 111 -23.82 4.79 -24.14
C PRO A 111 -25.13 5.03 -23.36
N SER A 112 -26.05 4.07 -23.45
CA SER A 112 -27.32 4.09 -22.70
C SER A 112 -27.06 4.16 -21.18
N ILE A 113 -28.04 4.63 -20.39
CA ILE A 113 -27.91 4.70 -18.92
C ILE A 113 -27.58 3.31 -18.32
N GLN A 114 -28.15 2.23 -18.89
CA GLN A 114 -27.87 0.86 -18.45
C GLN A 114 -26.43 0.45 -18.74
N ASP A 115 -25.92 0.81 -19.92
CA ASP A 115 -24.54 0.54 -20.31
C ASP A 115 -23.55 1.40 -19.52
N GLN A 116 -23.86 2.68 -19.25
CA GLN A 116 -23.07 3.53 -18.36
C GLN A 116 -22.94 2.89 -16.97
N ALA A 117 -24.05 2.44 -16.39
CA ALA A 117 -24.04 1.76 -15.09
C ALA A 117 -23.19 0.47 -15.11
N ARG A 118 -23.28 -0.31 -16.19
CA ARG A 118 -22.48 -1.52 -16.39
C ARG A 118 -20.99 -1.22 -16.52
N ILE A 119 -20.63 -0.21 -17.32
CA ILE A 119 -19.24 0.21 -17.51
C ILE A 119 -18.68 0.70 -16.17
N LEU A 120 -19.40 1.60 -15.47
CA LEU A 120 -18.99 2.11 -14.17
C LEU A 120 -18.83 1.01 -13.12
N HIS A 121 -19.67 -0.03 -13.14
CA HIS A 121 -19.51 -1.19 -12.27
C HIS A 121 -18.14 -1.85 -12.47
N TYR A 122 -17.75 -2.14 -13.72
CA TYR A 122 -16.46 -2.75 -14.01
C TYR A 122 -15.28 -1.79 -13.79
N CYS A 123 -15.46 -0.50 -14.08
CA CYS A 123 -14.46 0.52 -13.79
C CYS A 123 -14.16 0.59 -12.29
N LYS A 124 -15.19 0.55 -11.43
CA LYS A 124 -15.04 0.49 -9.98
C LYS A 124 -14.44 -0.84 -9.52
N LYS A 125 -14.85 -1.97 -10.10
CA LYS A 125 -14.37 -3.29 -9.69
C LYS A 125 -12.88 -3.50 -9.98
N TRP A 126 -12.40 -3.00 -11.12
CA TRP A 126 -11.05 -3.24 -11.62
C TRP A 126 -10.17 -1.99 -11.67
N ASN A 127 -10.63 -0.89 -11.06
CA ASN A 127 -9.96 0.42 -11.12
C ASN A 127 -9.58 0.84 -12.54
N LEU A 128 -10.50 0.66 -13.48
CA LEU A 128 -10.25 1.05 -14.87
C LEU A 128 -10.31 2.57 -15.03
N VAL A 129 -9.40 3.11 -15.83
CA VAL A 129 -9.24 4.54 -16.11
C VAL A 129 -9.29 4.82 -17.62
N TRP A 130 -9.65 6.05 -17.96
CA TRP A 130 -9.79 6.51 -19.33
C TRP A 130 -8.44 6.98 -19.88
N VAL A 131 -7.89 6.25 -20.86
CA VAL A 131 -6.52 6.46 -21.37
C VAL A 131 -6.48 7.07 -22.77
N GLY A 132 -7.64 7.24 -23.40
CA GLY A 132 -7.79 7.76 -24.75
C GLY A 132 -9.27 7.90 -25.14
N PRO A 133 -9.57 8.46 -26.32
CA PRO A 133 -10.95 8.59 -26.80
C PRO A 133 -11.60 7.20 -26.87
N ASP A 134 -12.66 6.99 -26.09
CA ASP A 134 -13.37 5.71 -25.96
C ASP A 134 -12.48 4.53 -25.52
N GLN A 135 -11.34 4.81 -24.88
CA GLN A 135 -10.39 3.80 -24.41
C GLN A 135 -10.34 3.71 -22.90
N LEU A 136 -10.61 2.50 -22.41
CA LEU A 136 -10.58 2.15 -21.01
C LEU A 136 -9.50 1.08 -20.78
N ALA A 137 -8.67 1.27 -19.75
CA ALA A 137 -7.58 0.37 -19.41
C ALA A 137 -7.44 0.17 -17.90
N PRO A 138 -6.88 -0.96 -17.45
CA PRO A 138 -6.45 -1.11 -16.06
C PRO A 138 -5.25 -0.21 -15.75
N LEU A 139 -5.01 0.06 -14.47
CA LEU A 139 -3.82 0.78 -14.04
C LEU A 139 -2.54 0.02 -14.43
N GLU A 140 -1.56 0.79 -14.89
CA GLU A 140 -0.17 0.35 -15.01
C GLU A 140 0.52 0.34 -13.64
N PRO A 141 1.59 -0.48 -13.44
CA PRO A 141 2.22 -0.60 -12.14
C PRO A 141 2.76 0.73 -11.59
N HIS A 142 3.21 1.63 -12.47
CA HIS A 142 3.70 2.94 -12.05
C HIS A 142 2.57 3.88 -11.58
N GLU A 143 1.37 3.73 -12.13
CA GLU A 143 0.18 4.45 -11.66
C GLU A 143 -0.30 3.92 -10.31
N MET A 144 -0.15 2.60 -10.09
CA MET A 144 -0.39 1.98 -8.79
C MET A 144 0.63 2.43 -7.72
N GLU A 145 1.91 2.57 -8.09
CA GLU A 145 2.96 3.13 -7.21
C GLU A 145 2.59 4.54 -6.73
N ILE A 146 2.20 5.42 -7.66
CA ILE A 146 1.71 6.77 -7.35
C ILE A 146 0.50 6.73 -6.41
N ALA A 147 -0.50 5.89 -6.73
CA ALA A 147 -1.73 5.80 -5.93
C ALA A 147 -1.52 5.27 -4.50
N LEU A 148 -0.41 4.56 -4.27
CA LEU A 148 -0.03 4.00 -2.97
C LEU A 148 1.01 4.85 -2.22
N GLY A 149 1.56 5.90 -2.86
CA GLY A 149 2.53 6.81 -2.26
C GLY A 149 3.99 6.34 -2.37
N PHE A 150 4.29 5.45 -3.30
CA PHE A 150 5.65 5.04 -3.66
C PHE A 150 6.20 5.87 -4.83
N ASP A 151 7.52 5.91 -4.96
CA ASP A 151 8.18 6.53 -6.11
C ASP A 151 7.90 5.76 -7.41
N VAL A 152 7.83 6.51 -8.51
CA VAL A 152 7.66 5.93 -9.85
C VAL A 152 8.85 5.02 -10.17
N GLY A 153 8.56 3.75 -10.43
CA GLY A 153 9.57 2.73 -10.70
C GLY A 153 10.07 1.99 -9.46
N HIS A 154 9.47 2.19 -8.28
CA HIS A 154 9.83 1.48 -7.05
C HIS A 154 9.93 -0.04 -7.24
N THR A 155 8.92 -0.63 -7.89
CA THR A 155 8.88 -2.08 -8.14
C THR A 155 9.48 -2.48 -9.50
N ARG A 156 10.13 -1.56 -10.23
CA ARG A 156 10.70 -1.83 -11.56
C ARG A 156 12.07 -2.49 -11.44
N GLY A 157 12.25 -3.59 -12.18
CA GLY A 157 13.55 -4.23 -12.40
C GLY A 157 13.67 -5.65 -11.83
N ALA A 158 12.99 -5.94 -10.72
CA ALA A 158 13.11 -7.22 -10.01
C ALA A 158 11.92 -8.17 -10.21
N SER A 159 10.91 -7.80 -11.00
CA SER A 159 9.63 -8.53 -11.05
C SER A 159 8.91 -8.39 -12.38
N THR A 160 8.20 -9.44 -12.78
CA THR A 160 7.24 -9.40 -13.90
C THR A 160 6.10 -8.42 -13.61
N ARG A 161 5.38 -7.99 -14.67
CA ARG A 161 4.21 -7.10 -14.49
C ARG A 161 3.20 -7.66 -13.49
N THR A 162 2.96 -8.98 -13.52
CA THR A 162 2.02 -9.66 -12.63
C THR A 162 2.48 -9.64 -11.18
N GLU A 163 3.76 -9.89 -10.92
CA GLU A 163 4.34 -9.82 -9.58
C GLU A 163 4.30 -8.39 -9.03
N ARG A 164 4.64 -7.38 -9.84
CA ARG A 164 4.53 -5.97 -9.44
C ARG A 164 3.12 -5.62 -8.97
N VAL A 165 2.10 -6.00 -9.75
CA VAL A 165 0.68 -5.79 -9.39
C VAL A 165 0.33 -6.51 -8.09
N ARG A 166 0.79 -7.75 -7.91
CA ARG A 166 0.55 -8.53 -6.69
C ARG A 166 1.16 -7.86 -5.47
N SER A 167 2.43 -7.48 -5.56
CA SER A 167 3.16 -6.84 -4.46
C SER A 167 2.55 -5.49 -4.08
N LEU A 168 2.21 -4.65 -5.07
CA LEU A 168 1.54 -3.36 -4.84
C LEU A 168 0.14 -3.53 -4.21
N GLY A 169 -0.65 -4.51 -4.66
CA GLY A 169 -1.96 -4.79 -4.08
C GLY A 169 -1.90 -5.10 -2.57
N ASN A 170 -0.83 -5.77 -2.13
CA ASN A 170 -0.62 -6.14 -0.73
C ASN A 170 0.14 -5.09 0.09
N ALA A 171 0.82 -4.15 -0.55
CA ALA A 171 1.62 -3.12 0.12
C ALA A 171 0.80 -2.17 1.01
N PHE A 172 1.45 -1.50 1.96
CA PHE A 172 0.85 -0.39 2.67
C PHE A 172 0.53 0.79 1.75
N GLN A 173 -0.43 1.61 2.19
CA GLN A 173 -0.57 2.96 1.65
C GLN A 173 0.34 3.87 2.47
N VAL A 174 1.39 4.39 1.82
CA VAL A 174 2.54 5.05 2.46
C VAL A 174 2.10 6.30 3.23
N ASP A 175 1.23 7.14 2.65
CA ASP A 175 0.84 8.41 3.28
C ASP A 175 -0.04 8.22 4.53
N THR A 176 -0.87 7.17 4.57
CA THR A 176 -1.70 6.78 5.74
C THR A 176 -0.79 6.28 6.87
N VAL A 177 0.12 5.36 6.55
CA VAL A 177 1.07 4.84 7.55
C VAL A 177 2.00 5.97 8.04
N GLY A 178 2.48 6.80 7.12
CA GLY A 178 3.28 7.97 7.43
C GLY A 178 2.60 8.96 8.38
N TYR A 179 1.29 9.20 8.22
CA TYR A 179 0.53 10.03 9.16
C TYR A 179 0.55 9.46 10.59
N HIS A 180 0.41 8.14 10.75
CA HIS A 180 0.49 7.53 12.09
C HIS A 180 1.90 7.54 12.66
N LEU A 181 2.91 7.30 11.81
CA LEU A 181 4.32 7.24 12.22
C LEU A 181 4.96 8.63 12.39
N SER A 182 4.30 9.71 11.97
CA SER A 182 4.86 11.06 11.96
C SER A 182 5.33 11.55 13.33
N VAL A 183 4.66 11.09 14.40
CA VAL A 183 4.99 11.39 15.80
C VAL A 183 6.37 10.90 16.21
N LEU A 184 6.89 9.87 15.53
CA LEU A 184 8.21 9.31 15.82
C LEU A 184 9.35 10.27 15.45
N LYS A 185 9.13 11.21 14.52
CA LYS A 185 10.17 12.15 14.09
C LYS A 185 10.72 12.99 15.23
N CYS A 186 9.86 13.49 16.10
CA CYS A 186 10.27 14.30 17.24
C CYS A 186 10.80 13.45 18.41
N LEU A 187 10.36 12.19 18.51
CA LEU A 187 10.78 11.27 19.57
C LEU A 187 12.16 10.66 19.31
N TYR A 188 12.53 10.49 18.04
CA TYR A 188 13.78 9.87 17.61
C TYR A 188 14.56 10.79 16.66
N PRO A 189 15.07 11.93 17.15
CA PRO A 189 15.76 12.92 16.31
C PRO A 189 17.03 12.36 15.65
N ASP A 190 17.68 11.40 16.28
CA ASP A 190 18.88 10.75 15.75
C ASP A 190 18.58 9.58 14.81
N GLY A 191 17.31 9.23 14.61
CA GLY A 191 16.86 8.05 13.89
C GLY A 191 16.59 6.84 14.77
N LEU A 192 16.07 5.79 14.14
CA LEU A 192 15.47 4.64 14.81
C LEU A 192 15.93 3.29 14.25
N ASN A 193 15.75 2.27 15.09
CA ASN A 193 15.93 0.86 14.76
C ASN A 193 14.55 0.20 14.54
N VAL A 194 14.36 -0.43 13.39
CA VAL A 194 13.09 -1.04 12.98
C VAL A 194 13.20 -2.55 12.90
N LEU A 195 12.23 -3.25 13.47
CA LEU A 195 11.92 -4.63 13.14
C LEU A 195 10.64 -4.65 12.29
N SER A 196 10.78 -4.97 11.00
CA SER A 196 9.72 -4.95 10.00
C SER A 196 9.32 -6.38 9.62
N LEU A 197 8.18 -6.83 10.13
CA LEU A 197 7.64 -8.17 9.93
C LEU A 197 6.64 -8.17 8.77
N PHE A 198 6.79 -9.10 7.82
CA PHE A 198 6.00 -9.11 6.58
C PHE A 198 6.15 -7.78 5.82
N SER A 199 7.39 -7.32 5.67
CA SER A 199 7.73 -5.98 5.18
C SER A 199 7.28 -5.71 3.74
N GLY A 200 7.06 -6.76 2.93
CA GLY A 200 6.65 -6.65 1.55
C GLY A 200 7.64 -5.81 0.75
N ILE A 201 7.12 -4.80 0.06
CA ILE A 201 7.94 -3.89 -0.76
C ILE A 201 8.50 -2.69 0.01
N GLY A 202 8.53 -2.73 1.34
CA GLY A 202 9.14 -1.68 2.15
C GLY A 202 8.23 -0.48 2.45
N GLY A 203 6.92 -0.68 2.55
CA GLY A 203 5.97 0.43 2.70
C GLY A 203 6.14 1.25 3.98
N ALA A 204 6.61 0.62 5.05
CA ALA A 204 6.89 1.30 6.32
C ALA A 204 8.18 2.11 6.25
N GLU A 205 9.21 1.52 5.67
CA GLU A 205 10.54 2.08 5.47
C GLU A 205 10.47 3.32 4.58
N VAL A 206 9.73 3.23 3.47
CA VAL A 206 9.46 4.37 2.58
C VAL A 206 8.70 5.48 3.33
N ALA A 207 7.72 5.13 4.19
CA ALA A 207 6.99 6.13 4.96
C ALA A 207 7.90 6.86 5.97
N LEU A 208 8.75 6.13 6.69
CA LEU A 208 9.71 6.67 7.65
C LEU A 208 10.77 7.55 6.98
N ASP A 209 11.30 7.12 5.84
CA ASP A 209 12.24 7.89 5.03
C ASP A 209 11.61 9.18 4.50
N ARG A 210 10.38 9.12 3.96
CA ARG A 210 9.64 10.32 3.50
C ARG A 210 9.28 11.27 4.64
N LEU A 211 9.16 10.79 5.88
CA LEU A 211 9.04 11.65 7.06
C LEU A 211 10.38 12.31 7.43
N GLY A 212 11.49 11.92 6.81
CA GLY A 212 12.84 12.38 7.14
C GLY A 212 13.34 11.80 8.46
N ILE A 213 12.91 10.59 8.80
CA ILE A 213 13.40 9.88 9.99
C ILE A 213 14.52 8.94 9.54
N THR A 214 15.71 9.11 10.13
CA THR A 214 16.87 8.29 9.78
C THR A 214 16.65 6.83 10.20
N LEU A 215 16.86 5.91 9.26
CA LEU A 215 16.83 4.47 9.50
C LEU A 215 18.24 3.99 9.87
N LYS A 216 18.50 3.72 11.14
CA LYS A 216 19.83 3.26 11.61
C LYS A 216 20.04 1.79 11.30
N TYR A 217 19.10 0.97 11.75
CA TYR A 217 19.05 -0.45 11.46
C TYR A 217 17.62 -0.82 11.07
N VAL A 218 17.48 -1.58 9.99
CA VAL A 218 16.21 -2.18 9.60
C VAL A 218 16.42 -3.67 9.49
N VAL A 219 15.77 -4.43 10.38
CA VAL A 219 15.67 -5.88 10.27
C VAL A 219 14.33 -6.19 9.62
N SER A 220 14.35 -6.70 8.39
CA SER A 220 13.16 -6.96 7.59
C SER A 220 12.96 -8.46 7.38
N ALA A 221 11.82 -9.00 7.76
CA ALA A 221 11.43 -10.38 7.51
C ALA A 221 10.36 -10.47 6.40
N GLU A 222 10.71 -11.05 5.25
CA GLU A 222 9.84 -11.13 4.07
C GLU A 222 10.10 -12.40 3.27
N ILE A 223 9.06 -13.21 3.03
CA ILE A 223 9.16 -14.52 2.39
C ILE A 223 9.37 -14.45 0.88
N CYS A 224 8.82 -13.43 0.21
CA CYS A 224 8.93 -13.28 -1.25
C CYS A 224 10.29 -12.66 -1.60
N LYS A 225 11.10 -13.42 -2.33
CA LYS A 225 12.42 -12.99 -2.81
C LYS A 225 12.34 -11.70 -3.64
N GLU A 226 11.31 -11.56 -4.47
CA GLU A 226 11.12 -10.39 -5.32
C GLU A 226 10.85 -9.13 -4.48
N ASN A 227 10.06 -9.26 -3.41
CA ASN A 227 9.80 -8.17 -2.45
C ASN A 227 11.08 -7.75 -1.72
N ARG A 228 11.88 -8.71 -1.25
CA ARG A 228 13.22 -8.48 -0.68
C ARG A 228 14.11 -7.70 -1.64
N LEU A 229 14.17 -8.13 -2.91
CA LEU A 229 14.93 -7.41 -3.95
C LEU A 229 14.43 -5.98 -4.19
N ILE A 230 13.13 -5.73 -4.11
CA ILE A 230 12.55 -4.38 -4.25
C ILE A 230 13.01 -3.49 -3.09
N LEU A 231 12.86 -3.94 -1.84
CA LEU A 231 13.29 -3.19 -0.66
C LEU A 231 14.81 -2.93 -0.70
N LYS A 232 15.61 -3.95 -1.00
CA LYS A 232 17.07 -3.80 -1.15
C LYS A 232 17.45 -2.80 -2.23
N SER A 233 16.80 -2.87 -3.40
CA SER A 233 17.05 -1.92 -4.49
C SER A 233 16.68 -0.49 -4.08
N TRP A 234 15.57 -0.30 -3.36
CA TRP A 234 15.19 1.00 -2.82
C TRP A 234 16.22 1.51 -1.79
N TRP A 235 16.70 0.63 -0.91
CA TRP A 235 17.71 0.95 0.11
C TRP A 235 19.01 1.49 -0.52
N GLU A 236 19.46 0.83 -1.60
CA GLU A 236 20.66 1.24 -2.34
C GLU A 236 20.43 2.53 -3.13
N LYS A 237 19.29 2.67 -3.82
CA LYS A 237 18.95 3.86 -4.63
C LYS A 237 18.77 5.13 -3.81
N THR A 238 18.26 5.01 -2.58
CA THR A 238 18.09 6.14 -1.66
C THR A 238 19.35 6.41 -0.83
N GLU A 239 20.43 5.65 -1.07
CA GLU A 239 21.71 5.78 -0.39
C GLU A 239 21.60 5.78 1.14
N GLN A 240 20.71 4.96 1.69
CA GLN A 240 20.50 4.85 3.12
C GLN A 240 21.82 4.61 3.85
N LYS A 241 22.07 5.39 4.91
CA LYS A 241 23.35 5.34 5.66
C LYS A 241 23.37 4.27 6.74
N GLY A 242 22.20 3.76 7.13
CA GLY A 242 22.09 2.67 8.09
C GLY A 242 22.38 1.29 7.49
N LYS A 243 22.02 0.25 8.24
CA LYS A 243 22.17 -1.14 7.84
C LYS A 243 20.82 -1.84 7.66
N LEU A 244 20.62 -2.42 6.48
CA LEU A 244 19.52 -3.35 6.21
C LEU A 244 19.98 -4.79 6.50
N ILE A 245 19.22 -5.51 7.31
CA ILE A 245 19.39 -6.93 7.62
C ILE A 245 18.12 -7.64 7.15
N GLU A 246 18.27 -8.54 6.18
CA GLU A 246 17.13 -9.25 5.59
C GLU A 246 17.04 -10.67 6.12
N LEU A 247 15.83 -11.03 6.58
CA LEU A 247 15.45 -12.36 7.01
C LEU A 247 14.41 -12.90 6.03
N GLU A 248 14.52 -14.19 5.70
CA GLU A 248 13.61 -14.82 4.75
C GLU A 248 12.25 -15.17 5.39
N ASP A 249 12.25 -15.68 6.61
CA ASP A 249 11.04 -16.09 7.31
C ASP A 249 11.02 -15.51 8.72
N VAL A 250 9.85 -15.09 9.20
CA VAL A 250 9.64 -14.71 10.60
C VAL A 250 9.91 -15.88 11.54
N GLN A 251 9.81 -17.13 11.07
CA GLN A 251 10.20 -18.32 11.83
C GLN A 251 11.70 -18.39 12.13
N ASN A 252 12.54 -17.64 11.39
CA ASN A 252 13.96 -17.55 11.66
C ASN A 252 14.26 -16.55 12.80
N LEU A 253 13.27 -15.79 13.27
CA LEU A 253 13.36 -14.95 14.47
C LEU A 253 13.02 -15.80 15.71
N ALA A 254 13.80 -16.85 15.95
CA ALA A 254 13.78 -17.57 17.21
C ALA A 254 14.34 -16.69 18.35
N GLU A 255 14.16 -17.13 19.60
CA GLU A 255 14.53 -16.35 20.80
C GLU A 255 16.01 -15.97 20.80
N ASP A 256 16.90 -16.92 20.48
CA ASP A 256 18.34 -16.72 20.38
C ASP A 256 18.73 -15.75 19.26
N GLU A 257 18.11 -15.88 18.08
CA GLU A 257 18.36 -14.94 16.97
C GLU A 257 17.86 -13.53 17.31
N LEU A 258 16.72 -13.41 17.98
CA LEU A 258 16.18 -12.12 18.41
C LEU A 258 17.08 -11.47 19.46
N GLU A 259 17.60 -12.22 20.44
CA GLU A 259 18.59 -11.73 21.41
C GLU A 259 19.87 -11.24 20.71
N ASN A 260 20.42 -12.04 19.79
CA ASN A 260 21.59 -11.67 19.00
C ASN A 260 21.37 -10.38 18.19
N LEU A 261 20.17 -10.23 17.60
CA LEU A 261 19.80 -9.02 16.87
C LEU A 261 19.67 -7.82 17.82
N ILE A 262 19.06 -7.98 18.99
CA ILE A 262 18.95 -6.91 19.98
C ILE A 262 20.34 -6.47 20.43
N ASP A 263 21.26 -7.39 20.70
CA ASP A 263 22.65 -7.10 21.07
C ASP A 263 23.41 -6.40 19.95
N THR A 264 23.18 -6.80 18.70
CA THR A 264 23.82 -6.21 17.51
C THR A 264 23.30 -4.80 17.20
N VAL A 265 22.00 -4.59 17.36
CA VAL A 265 21.28 -3.39 16.91
C VAL A 265 21.14 -2.36 18.03
N GLY A 266 21.21 -2.79 19.30
CA GLY A 266 20.96 -1.97 20.49
C GLY A 266 19.49 -1.85 20.85
N GLY A 267 18.66 -2.82 20.43
CA GLY A 267 17.20 -2.82 20.60
C GLY A 267 16.42 -2.17 19.46
N PHE A 268 15.10 -2.40 19.45
CA PHE A 268 14.18 -1.89 18.42
C PHE A 268 13.23 -0.82 18.96
N ASP A 269 13.21 0.33 18.27
CA ASP A 269 12.34 1.45 18.61
C ASP A 269 10.93 1.28 18.03
N LEU A 270 10.83 0.58 16.90
CA LEU A 270 9.57 0.29 16.21
C LEU A 270 9.55 -1.17 15.73
N ILE A 271 8.52 -1.91 16.15
CA ILE A 271 8.17 -3.20 15.58
C ILE A 271 6.92 -3.00 14.71
N ILE A 272 7.03 -3.16 13.41
CA ILE A 272 5.94 -2.89 12.47
C ILE A 272 5.64 -4.12 11.62
N GLY A 273 4.36 -4.39 11.36
CA GLY A 273 3.99 -5.46 10.45
C GLY A 273 2.55 -5.39 9.94
N GLY A 274 2.33 -5.99 8.78
CA GLY A 274 1.00 -6.13 8.17
C GLY A 274 0.57 -7.58 8.17
N SER A 275 -0.74 -7.84 8.24
CA SER A 275 -1.26 -9.20 8.13
C SER A 275 -0.87 -9.80 6.77
N PRO A 276 -0.16 -10.95 6.72
CA PRO A 276 0.15 -11.63 5.47
C PRO A 276 -1.17 -12.07 4.82
N CYS A 277 -1.50 -11.45 3.68
CA CYS A 277 -2.79 -11.59 3.02
C CYS A 277 -2.94 -12.92 2.28
N ASN A 278 -3.02 -14.04 3.00
CA ASN A 278 -3.30 -15.35 2.37
C ASN A 278 -4.70 -15.91 2.69
N ASN A 279 -5.41 -15.48 3.74
CA ASN A 279 -6.70 -16.13 4.10
C ASN A 279 -7.82 -15.22 4.68
N LEU A 280 -7.63 -13.91 4.82
CA LEU A 280 -8.58 -13.05 5.55
C LEU A 280 -9.39 -12.06 4.69
N THR A 281 -9.15 -11.97 3.38
CA THR A 281 -9.83 -11.01 2.50
C THR A 281 -10.83 -11.71 1.57
N GLY A 282 -12.11 -11.32 1.66
CA GLY A 282 -13.22 -11.91 0.89
C GLY A 282 -13.11 -11.75 -0.63
N SER A 283 -12.30 -10.80 -1.13
CA SER A 283 -12.05 -10.61 -2.57
C SER A 283 -11.01 -11.58 -3.15
N ASN A 284 -10.24 -12.26 -2.30
CA ASN A 284 -9.23 -13.26 -2.70
C ASN A 284 -9.80 -14.69 -2.72
N ARG A 285 -11.09 -14.88 -2.42
CA ARG A 285 -11.79 -16.13 -2.73
C ARG A 285 -12.08 -16.17 -4.22
N ARG A 286 -11.24 -16.90 -4.96
CA ARG A 286 -11.60 -17.38 -6.30
C ARG A 286 -12.82 -18.29 -6.23
#